data_AF-A0A8D3BR77-F1
#
_entry.id   AF-A0A8D3BR77-F1
#
_cell.length_a   1.000
_cell.length_b   1.000
_cell.length_c   1.000
_cell.angle_alpha   90.00
_cell.angle_beta   90.00
_cell.angle_gamma   90.00
#
_symmetry.space_group_name_H-M   'P 1'
#
loop_
_entity.id
_entity.type
_entity.pdbx_description
1 polymer ?
#
loop_
_entity_poly.entity_id
_entity_poly.type
_entity_poly.pdbx_seq_one_letter_code
_entity_poly.pdbx_strand_id
1 'polypeptide(L)'
;MSEVTIAKRKEKCENCTKQCNKKRSDEGADPQQERDGVNGQMNEGSQLLLSACLSCDGCLSEDESLKISQQSLEELERVLALNKKCDTSKHKVLAVSVCPQSLPFFAVKFGVDIGEAAHKLCGFLKSLGVKYVFDTTLAAGFSILESQKEFIQRYRRRHHDPHALPMFTSSCPGWIRYSESVLGSLVTPHICTARSPQQIMGCLVKDYFSKQQKLSPEKIYHVVVAPCFDKKLEAVREEFYNSLLETRDVDCVLTSGICASSVLWSESGNRETWEIYYLMEQKKVSAAELDSVPLDQVLGEAGDTALSRHEGQGPEGFLEHVFKHAAKEIFGLDVREITYKTVRNRDFQEVTLERDGEILLQFAAIYGFRNIQTLVHRMRKGRVPYQLVEVLSCPGGCLSGRGQAEGEAGGRADKALVQQMEETYSSLPVRLPEVNAALRTLYRDWLQDSSRASTLLHTQYRTQGQIHPQPPHMQW
;
A
#
# COMPACT_ATOMS: atom_id res chain seq x y z
N MET A 1 39.78 60.07 9.94
CA MET A 1 39.88 58.80 9.20
C MET A 1 39.63 57.69 10.21
N SER A 2 38.37 57.57 10.65
CA SER A 2 37.36 56.63 10.12
C SER A 2 37.55 55.22 10.69
N GLU A 3 37.01 55.06 11.91
CA GLU A 3 36.51 53.79 12.43
C GLU A 3 35.39 53.26 11.52
N VAL A 4 35.41 51.96 11.22
CA VAL A 4 34.23 51.23 10.77
C VAL A 4 34.12 49.97 11.60
N THR A 5 33.10 49.97 12.45
CA THR A 5 32.61 48.89 13.30
C THR A 5 31.78 47.92 12.45
N ILE A 6 32.07 46.62 12.49
CA ILE A 6 31.12 45.59 12.02
C ILE A 6 30.65 44.79 13.23
N ALA A 7 29.41 45.06 13.62
CA ALA A 7 28.68 44.35 14.66
C ALA A 7 28.20 42.99 14.14
N LYS A 8 28.56 41.89 14.81
CA LYS A 8 27.83 40.62 14.72
C LYS A 8 26.76 40.59 15.80
N ARG A 9 25.51 40.83 15.41
CA ARG A 9 24.31 40.56 16.23
C ARG A 9 24.21 39.04 16.44
N LYS A 10 24.38 38.58 17.68
CA LYS A 10 23.91 37.28 18.15
C LYS A 10 22.45 37.45 18.59
N GLU A 11 21.50 36.97 17.80
CA GLU A 11 20.14 36.75 18.28
C GLU A 11 20.02 35.33 18.85
N LYS A 12 19.41 35.29 20.03
CA LYS A 12 19.34 34.15 20.94
C LYS A 12 18.34 33.11 20.41
N CYS A 13 18.75 31.84 20.42
CA CYS A 13 17.85 30.71 20.29
C CYS A 13 17.16 30.46 21.65
N GLU A 14 15.88 30.78 21.73
CA GLU A 14 15.00 30.44 22.86
C GLU A 14 14.37 29.07 22.61
N ASN A 15 14.76 28.07 23.41
CA ASN A 15 13.98 26.91 23.89
C ASN A 15 14.85 25.67 24.10
N CYS A 16 15.77 25.76 25.06
CA CYS A 16 16.35 24.55 25.65
C CYS A 16 16.40 24.72 27.18
N THR A 17 15.33 24.29 27.84
CA THR A 17 15.29 24.15 29.29
C THR A 17 15.49 22.67 29.62
N LYS A 18 16.71 22.37 30.10
CA LYS A 18 17.13 21.40 31.14
C LYS A 18 16.41 20.03 31.12
N GLN A 19 17.10 18.89 31.16
CA GLN A 19 18.02 18.53 32.24
C GLN A 19 18.65 17.15 31.94
N CYS A 20 19.97 17.05 31.84
CA CYS A 20 20.73 15.89 32.30
C CYS A 20 22.22 16.23 32.40
N ASN A 21 22.62 16.63 33.61
CA ASN A 21 24.02 16.75 34.01
C ASN A 21 24.43 15.44 34.68
N LYS A 22 25.41 14.72 34.13
CA LYS A 22 26.51 14.17 34.95
C LYS A 22 27.73 13.80 34.09
N LYS A 23 28.82 14.49 34.40
CA LYS A 23 30.20 14.29 33.94
C LYS A 23 30.81 12.97 34.44
N ARG A 24 31.74 12.43 33.64
CA ARG A 24 33.15 12.03 33.94
C ARG A 24 33.78 11.69 32.57
N SER A 25 34.73 12.44 31.97
CA SER A 25 36.17 12.63 32.27
C SER A 25 36.87 11.29 32.56
N ASP A 26 37.90 10.80 31.85
CA ASP A 26 39.04 11.44 31.16
C ASP A 26 39.67 10.51 30.08
N GLU A 27 40.37 11.18 29.15
CA GLU A 27 41.67 10.93 28.47
C GLU A 27 42.15 9.53 28.02
N GLY A 28 42.72 9.47 26.79
CA GLY A 28 43.86 8.59 26.47
C GLY A 28 44.00 8.04 25.03
N ALA A 29 44.72 8.78 24.18
CA ALA A 29 45.68 8.37 23.12
C ALA A 29 45.37 7.25 22.07
N ASP A 30 45.18 7.68 20.81
CA ASP A 30 45.82 7.38 19.50
C ASP A 30 46.58 6.03 19.22
N PRO A 31 46.95 5.69 17.97
CA PRO A 31 46.20 4.83 17.05
C PRO A 31 47.01 3.57 16.62
N GLN A 32 46.34 2.45 16.34
CA GLN A 32 46.97 1.38 15.55
C GLN A 32 46.10 0.98 14.37
N GLN A 33 46.72 1.23 13.22
CA GLN A 33 46.31 0.95 11.87
C GLN A 33 46.67 -0.50 11.57
N GLU A 34 45.67 -1.38 11.48
CA GLU A 34 45.77 -2.60 10.68
C GLU A 34 44.67 -2.55 9.63
N ARG A 35 45.13 -2.33 8.39
CA ARG A 35 44.33 -2.49 7.18
C ARG A 35 44.36 -3.98 6.85
N ASP A 36 43.20 -4.61 6.90
CA ASP A 36 42.91 -5.73 6.01
C ASP A 36 41.68 -5.36 5.20
N GLY A 37 41.92 -5.19 3.90
CA GLY A 37 40.91 -4.81 2.94
C GLY A 37 40.05 -5.99 2.55
N VAL A 38 38.74 -5.84 2.70
CA VAL A 38 37.76 -6.49 1.86
C VAL A 38 36.93 -5.39 1.22
N ASN A 39 37.32 -5.03 0.00
CA ASN A 39 36.56 -4.16 -0.89
C ASN A 39 35.23 -4.87 -1.25
N GLY A 40 34.16 -4.50 -0.57
CA GLY A 40 32.79 -4.73 -1.00
C GLY A 40 32.14 -3.38 -1.26
N GLN A 41 32.25 -2.86 -2.49
CA GLN A 41 31.43 -1.73 -2.93
C GLN A 41 29.97 -2.18 -2.93
N MET A 42 29.19 -1.76 -1.93
CA MET A 42 27.75 -1.98 -1.85
C MET A 42 27.02 -0.77 -2.45
N ASN A 43 26.04 -1.05 -3.33
CA ASN A 43 25.15 -0.05 -3.93
C ASN A 43 24.23 0.57 -2.86
N GLU A 44 24.53 1.81 -2.44
CA GLU A 44 23.81 2.54 -1.39
C GLU A 44 22.41 3.05 -1.79
N GLY A 45 22.05 3.06 -3.07
CA GLY A 45 20.83 3.73 -3.56
C GLY A 45 19.51 3.03 -3.21
N SER A 46 19.42 1.71 -3.41
CA SER A 46 18.22 0.92 -3.07
C SER A 46 17.90 0.82 -1.57
N GLN A 47 18.87 1.10 -0.69
CA GLN A 47 18.68 1.08 0.77
C GLN A 47 18.00 2.34 1.31
N LEU A 48 18.20 3.50 0.67
CA LEU A 48 17.69 4.79 1.15
C LEU A 48 16.18 4.99 0.93
N LEU A 49 15.57 4.28 -0.02
CA LEU A 49 14.15 4.42 -0.36
C LEU A 49 13.22 3.67 0.61
N LEU A 50 13.66 2.52 1.14
CA LEU A 50 12.91 1.82 2.17
C LEU A 50 13.02 2.47 3.55
N SER A 51 14.15 3.13 3.85
CA SER A 51 14.39 3.75 5.17
C SER A 51 13.48 4.96 5.45
N ALA A 52 12.92 5.57 4.40
CA ALA A 52 11.98 6.69 4.50
C ALA A 52 10.52 6.27 4.79
N CYS A 53 10.13 5.02 4.48
CA CYS A 53 8.80 4.47 4.76
C CYS A 53 8.81 3.55 5.98
N LEU A 54 9.87 2.75 6.11
CA LEU A 54 10.20 1.96 7.29
C LEU A 54 11.36 2.68 7.94
N SER A 55 11.17 3.37 9.06
CA SER A 55 12.27 3.94 9.86
C SER A 55 13.14 2.86 10.50
N CYS A 56 13.59 1.89 9.71
CA CYS A 56 14.34 0.71 10.08
C CYS A 56 15.38 0.49 8.98
N ASP A 57 16.45 1.29 9.00
CA ASP A 57 17.70 0.89 8.37
C ASP A 57 18.06 -0.52 8.90
N GLY A 58 18.19 -1.49 7.99
CA GLY A 58 18.54 -2.88 8.33
C GLY A 58 17.38 -3.89 8.38
N CYS A 59 16.17 -3.54 7.98
CA CYS A 59 15.03 -4.48 7.98
C CYS A 59 14.85 -5.32 6.70
N LEU A 60 15.62 -5.07 5.65
CA LEU A 60 15.56 -5.85 4.41
C LEU A 60 16.72 -6.84 4.33
N SER A 61 16.42 -8.07 3.93
CA SER A 61 17.44 -8.98 3.43
C SER A 61 17.99 -8.52 2.07
N GLU A 62 19.20 -8.96 1.73
CA GLU A 62 19.81 -8.70 0.41
C GLU A 62 18.93 -9.26 -0.73
N ASP A 63 18.36 -10.45 -0.54
CA ASP A 63 17.46 -11.08 -1.50
C ASP A 63 16.17 -10.28 -1.71
N GLU A 64 15.53 -9.80 -0.65
CA GLU A 64 14.37 -8.90 -0.77
C GLU A 64 14.75 -7.61 -1.51
N SER A 65 15.89 -7.01 -1.16
CA SER A 65 16.36 -5.77 -1.80
C SER A 65 16.56 -5.95 -3.31
N LEU A 66 17.12 -7.10 -3.72
CA LEU A 66 17.27 -7.47 -5.12
C LEU A 66 15.93 -7.71 -5.83
N LYS A 67 14.99 -8.41 -5.17
CA LYS A 67 13.66 -8.64 -5.75
C LYS A 67 12.88 -7.33 -5.91
N ILE A 68 13.05 -6.40 -4.99
CA ILE A 68 12.42 -5.08 -5.04
C ILE A 68 13.04 -4.22 -6.15
N SER A 69 14.35 -4.28 -6.36
CA SER A 69 14.99 -3.54 -7.46
C SER A 69 14.54 -4.04 -8.84
N GLN A 70 14.08 -5.29 -8.94
CA GLN A 70 13.43 -5.84 -10.13
C GLN A 70 11.97 -5.36 -10.32
N GLN A 71 11.36 -4.74 -9.32
CA GLN A 71 10.04 -4.11 -9.43
C GLN A 71 10.19 -2.70 -10.01
N SER A 72 10.68 -2.61 -11.25
CA SER A 72 11.04 -1.34 -11.88
C SER A 72 10.52 -1.21 -13.31
N LEU A 73 10.59 0.02 -13.82
CA LEU A 73 10.29 0.33 -15.20
C LEU A 73 11.25 -0.38 -16.18
N GLU A 74 12.53 -0.54 -15.83
CA GLU A 74 13.49 -1.24 -16.70
C GLU A 74 13.07 -2.69 -16.94
N GLU A 75 12.51 -3.35 -15.93
CA GLU A 75 12.02 -4.72 -16.07
C GLU A 75 10.81 -4.80 -17.01
N LEU A 76 9.88 -3.84 -16.91
CA LEU A 76 8.76 -3.73 -17.87
C LEU A 76 9.28 -3.51 -19.30
N GLU A 77 10.23 -2.60 -19.48
CA GLU A 77 10.86 -2.34 -20.78
C GLU A 77 11.59 -3.57 -21.32
N ARG A 78 12.26 -4.33 -20.46
CA ARG A 78 12.91 -5.59 -20.82
C ARG A 78 11.92 -6.61 -21.35
N VAL A 79 10.77 -6.80 -20.67
CA VAL A 79 9.72 -7.72 -21.12
C VAL A 79 9.10 -7.25 -22.45
N LEU A 80 8.83 -5.94 -22.59
CA LEU A 80 8.35 -5.36 -23.85
C LEU A 80 9.36 -5.53 -24.99
N ALA A 81 10.66 -5.34 -24.73
CA ALA A 81 11.71 -5.54 -25.70
C ALA A 81 11.86 -7.02 -26.10
N LEU A 82 11.67 -7.95 -25.17
CA LEU A 82 11.62 -9.39 -25.46
C LEU A 82 10.47 -9.75 -26.41
N ASN A 83 9.29 -9.16 -26.20
CA ASN A 83 8.14 -9.34 -27.08
C ASN A 83 8.34 -8.79 -28.50
N LYS A 84 9.28 -7.86 -28.70
CA LYS A 84 9.64 -7.35 -30.02
C LYS A 84 10.62 -8.27 -30.78
N LYS A 85 11.27 -9.22 -30.09
CA LYS A 85 12.17 -10.19 -30.74
C LYS A 85 11.36 -11.30 -31.44
N CYS A 86 11.94 -11.92 -32.46
CA CYS A 86 11.24 -12.90 -33.31
C CYS A 86 10.86 -14.22 -32.61
N ASP A 87 11.41 -14.53 -31.43
CA ASP A 87 11.12 -15.77 -30.70
C ASP A 87 9.79 -15.65 -29.93
N THR A 88 8.69 -15.93 -30.61
CA THR A 88 7.32 -15.87 -30.07
C THR A 88 7.08 -16.87 -28.93
N SER A 89 7.92 -17.91 -28.81
CA SER A 89 7.81 -18.89 -27.70
C SER A 89 8.10 -18.27 -26.34
N LYS A 90 8.87 -17.17 -26.30
CA LYS A 90 9.23 -16.43 -25.08
C LYS A 90 8.34 -15.23 -24.81
N HIS A 91 7.38 -14.94 -25.70
CA HIS A 91 6.50 -13.80 -25.53
C HIS A 91 5.61 -13.96 -24.30
N LYS A 92 5.40 -12.85 -23.60
CA LYS A 92 4.49 -12.74 -22.47
C LYS A 92 3.32 -11.83 -22.84
N VAL A 93 2.14 -12.15 -22.36
CA VAL A 93 0.96 -11.28 -22.48
C VAL A 93 0.97 -10.32 -21.30
N LEU A 94 1.14 -9.02 -21.56
CA LEU A 94 1.13 -8.02 -20.51
C LEU A 94 -0.30 -7.67 -20.12
N ALA A 95 -0.59 -7.78 -18.83
CA ALA A 95 -1.82 -7.31 -18.20
C ALA A 95 -1.45 -6.29 -17.11
N VAL A 96 -2.09 -5.13 -17.10
CA VAL A 96 -1.90 -4.10 -16.08
C VAL A 96 -3.19 -3.97 -15.26
N SER A 97 -3.09 -3.90 -13.94
CA SER A 97 -4.22 -3.55 -13.06
C SER A 97 -3.92 -2.26 -12.31
N VAL A 98 -4.78 -1.25 -12.44
CA VAL A 98 -4.60 0.06 -11.83
C VAL A 98 -5.38 0.15 -10.52
N CYS A 99 -4.72 0.55 -9.44
CA CYS A 99 -5.40 0.83 -8.19
C CYS A 99 -6.32 2.07 -8.35
N PRO A 100 -7.59 2.03 -7.93
CA PRO A 100 -8.49 3.18 -8.03
C PRO A 100 -7.94 4.44 -7.35
N GLN A 101 -7.15 4.29 -6.29
CA GLN A 101 -6.50 5.38 -5.55
C GLN A 101 -5.37 6.07 -6.34
N SER A 102 -4.93 5.47 -7.44
CA SER A 102 -3.95 6.03 -8.38
C SER A 102 -4.58 6.96 -9.41
N LEU A 103 -5.84 6.73 -9.77
CA LEU A 103 -6.52 7.47 -10.83
C LEU A 103 -6.71 8.98 -10.52
N PRO A 104 -7.00 9.40 -9.27
CA PRO A 104 -7.07 10.82 -8.92
C PRO A 104 -5.78 11.59 -9.21
N PHE A 105 -4.61 10.94 -9.05
CA PHE A 105 -3.33 11.57 -9.36
C PHE A 105 -3.25 11.93 -10.85
N PHE A 106 -3.59 10.98 -11.74
CA PHE A 106 -3.61 11.22 -13.18
C PHE A 106 -4.69 12.23 -13.58
N ALA A 107 -5.88 12.17 -12.98
CA ALA A 107 -6.97 13.12 -13.22
C ALA A 107 -6.53 14.57 -12.93
N VAL A 108 -5.92 14.80 -11.77
CA VAL A 108 -5.40 16.12 -11.39
C VAL A 108 -4.28 16.57 -12.33
N LYS A 109 -3.35 15.69 -12.70
CA LYS A 109 -2.23 16.04 -13.60
C LYS A 109 -2.67 16.32 -15.03
N PHE A 110 -3.68 15.61 -15.52
CA PHE A 110 -4.22 15.81 -16.87
C PHE A 110 -5.25 16.93 -16.93
N GLY A 111 -5.80 17.37 -15.78
CA GLY A 111 -6.86 18.37 -15.72
C GLY A 111 -8.21 17.85 -16.24
N VAL A 112 -8.49 16.56 -16.04
CA VAL A 112 -9.71 15.87 -16.51
C VAL A 112 -10.35 15.07 -15.37
N ASP A 113 -11.54 14.50 -15.59
CA ASP A 113 -12.18 13.63 -14.60
C ASP A 113 -11.52 12.24 -14.52
N ILE A 114 -11.86 11.46 -13.48
CA ILE A 114 -11.25 10.15 -13.22
C ILE A 114 -11.52 9.13 -14.35
N GLY A 115 -12.70 9.16 -14.96
CA GLY A 115 -13.05 8.28 -16.07
C GLY A 115 -12.20 8.57 -17.29
N GLU A 116 -12.10 9.84 -17.68
CA GLU A 116 -11.23 10.26 -18.78
C GLU A 116 -9.76 9.96 -18.50
N ALA A 117 -9.28 10.21 -17.27
CA ALA A 117 -7.91 9.90 -16.87
C ALA A 117 -7.59 8.40 -16.96
N ALA A 118 -8.52 7.55 -16.52
CA ALA A 118 -8.39 6.10 -16.63
C ALA A 118 -8.32 5.65 -18.09
N HIS A 119 -9.15 6.23 -18.96
CA HIS A 119 -9.14 5.89 -20.38
C HIS A 119 -7.87 6.35 -21.11
N LYS A 120 -7.37 7.55 -20.79
CA LYS A 120 -6.10 8.06 -21.34
C LYS A 120 -4.91 7.23 -20.84
N LEU A 121 -4.90 6.85 -19.56
CA LEU A 121 -3.90 5.94 -19.01
C LEU A 121 -3.95 4.56 -19.69
N CYS A 122 -5.15 4.03 -19.93
CA CYS A 122 -5.34 2.78 -20.67
C CYS A 122 -4.78 2.88 -22.10
N GLY A 123 -5.12 3.93 -22.84
CA GLY A 123 -4.58 4.18 -24.18
C GLY A 123 -3.06 4.30 -24.19
N PHE A 124 -2.49 5.02 -23.22
CA PHE A 124 -1.04 5.10 -23.04
C PHE A 124 -0.41 3.71 -22.84
N LEU A 125 -0.92 2.93 -21.90
CA LEU A 125 -0.38 1.59 -21.60
C LEU A 125 -0.50 0.66 -22.81
N LYS A 126 -1.64 0.69 -23.53
CA LYS A 126 -1.82 -0.10 -24.76
C LYS A 126 -0.85 0.34 -25.87
N SER A 127 -0.54 1.63 -25.98
CA SER A 127 0.48 2.13 -26.93
C SER A 127 1.89 1.59 -26.65
N LEU A 128 2.18 1.20 -25.40
CA LEU A 128 3.46 0.57 -25.03
C LEU A 128 3.53 -0.91 -25.41
N GLY A 129 2.38 -1.55 -25.70
CA GLY A 129 2.29 -2.98 -25.97
C GLY A 129 1.59 -3.78 -24.85
N VAL A 130 0.97 -3.11 -23.87
CA VAL A 130 0.10 -3.79 -22.89
C VAL A 130 -1.16 -4.28 -23.59
N LYS A 131 -1.53 -5.54 -23.37
CA LYS A 131 -2.71 -6.13 -24.02
C LYS A 131 -3.99 -5.85 -23.25
N TYR A 132 -3.97 -6.05 -21.93
CA TYR A 132 -5.13 -5.88 -21.05
C TYR A 132 -4.84 -4.87 -19.95
N VAL A 133 -5.78 -3.96 -19.69
CA VAL A 133 -5.72 -2.96 -18.62
C VAL A 133 -7.00 -3.00 -17.80
N PHE A 134 -6.90 -3.35 -16.53
CA PHE A 134 -8.00 -3.47 -15.58
C PHE A 134 -7.88 -2.42 -14.46
N ASP A 135 -8.93 -2.29 -13.64
CA ASP A 135 -8.83 -1.68 -12.31
C ASP A 135 -8.99 -2.72 -11.19
N THR A 136 -8.55 -2.40 -9.97
CA THR A 136 -8.61 -3.32 -8.83
C THR A 136 -9.88 -3.18 -7.97
N THR A 137 -10.91 -2.44 -8.40
CA THR A 137 -12.14 -2.21 -7.60
C THR A 137 -12.86 -3.51 -7.29
N LEU A 138 -12.91 -4.43 -8.27
CA LEU A 138 -13.50 -5.75 -8.11
C LEU A 138 -12.76 -6.57 -7.04
N ALA A 139 -11.42 -6.58 -7.10
CA ALA A 139 -10.59 -7.24 -6.11
C ALA A 139 -10.71 -6.61 -4.71
N ALA A 140 -10.89 -5.29 -4.63
CA ALA A 140 -11.15 -4.61 -3.36
C ALA A 140 -12.47 -5.03 -2.73
N GLY A 141 -13.52 -5.25 -3.54
CA GLY A 141 -14.79 -5.76 -3.03
C GLY A 141 -14.68 -7.17 -2.42
N PHE A 142 -13.87 -8.07 -2.99
CA PHE A 142 -13.56 -9.35 -2.37
C PHE A 142 -12.85 -9.18 -1.02
N SER A 143 -11.82 -8.33 -0.97
CA SER A 143 -11.06 -8.06 0.26
C SER A 143 -11.99 -7.58 1.38
N ILE A 144 -12.87 -6.62 1.07
CA ILE A 144 -13.85 -6.07 2.01
C ILE A 144 -14.84 -7.14 2.49
N LEU A 145 -15.40 -7.95 1.59
CA LEU A 145 -16.37 -8.99 1.93
C LEU A 145 -15.75 -10.12 2.76
N GLU A 146 -14.51 -10.52 2.48
CA GLU A 146 -13.81 -11.52 3.30
C GLU A 146 -13.39 -10.95 4.67
N SER A 147 -12.95 -9.69 4.74
CA SER A 147 -12.70 -9.02 6.03
C SER A 147 -13.96 -8.92 6.88
N GLN A 148 -15.11 -8.62 6.27
CA GLN A 148 -16.41 -8.60 6.92
C GLN A 148 -16.76 -9.97 7.48
N LYS A 149 -16.74 -11.03 6.65
CA LYS A 149 -17.05 -12.40 7.10
C LYS A 149 -16.15 -12.83 8.25
N GLU A 150 -14.86 -12.53 8.16
CA GLU A 150 -13.88 -12.85 9.19
C GLU A 150 -14.16 -12.09 10.50
N PHE A 151 -14.49 -10.79 10.42
CA PHE A 151 -14.86 -10.01 11.60
C PHE A 151 -16.06 -10.62 12.33
N ILE A 152 -17.12 -10.97 11.60
CA ILE A 152 -18.33 -11.58 12.19
C ILE A 152 -17.99 -12.91 12.87
N GLN A 153 -17.19 -13.75 12.22
CA GLN A 153 -16.74 -15.02 12.80
C GLN A 153 -15.92 -14.80 14.08
N ARG A 154 -14.94 -13.88 14.05
CA ARG A 154 -14.12 -13.51 15.22
C ARG A 154 -15.00 -12.97 16.35
N TYR A 155 -15.92 -12.06 16.04
CA TYR A 155 -16.83 -11.47 17.02
C TYR A 155 -17.70 -12.54 17.71
N ARG A 156 -18.25 -13.50 16.95
CA ARG A 156 -19.07 -14.59 17.51
C ARG A 156 -18.27 -15.49 18.45
N ARG A 157 -16.99 -15.76 18.17
CA ARG A 157 -16.13 -16.62 19.00
C ARG A 157 -15.29 -15.90 20.05
N ARG A 158 -15.47 -14.59 20.23
CA ARG A 158 -14.62 -13.73 21.09
C ARG A 158 -14.49 -14.18 22.55
N HIS A 159 -15.49 -14.89 23.07
CA HIS A 159 -15.46 -15.41 24.45
C HIS A 159 -14.68 -16.73 24.59
N HIS A 160 -14.36 -17.39 23.46
CA HIS A 160 -13.65 -18.68 23.40
C HIS A 160 -12.25 -18.56 22.81
N ASP A 161 -11.98 -17.49 22.06
CA ASP A 161 -10.70 -17.25 21.39
C ASP A 161 -10.14 -15.88 21.84
N PRO A 162 -9.11 -15.85 22.70
CA PRO A 162 -8.52 -14.61 23.19
C PRO A 162 -7.81 -13.80 22.08
N HIS A 163 -7.55 -14.42 20.92
CA HIS A 163 -6.96 -13.75 19.76
C HIS A 163 -8.00 -13.30 18.73
N ALA A 164 -9.30 -13.51 19.00
CA ALA A 164 -10.35 -13.11 18.09
C ALA A 164 -10.41 -11.60 17.90
N LEU A 165 -10.26 -10.82 18.99
CA LEU A 165 -10.34 -9.36 18.99
C LEU A 165 -9.18 -8.73 19.78
N PRO A 166 -8.72 -7.52 19.43
CA PRO A 166 -9.13 -6.71 18.26
C PRO A 166 -8.78 -7.40 16.94
N MET A 167 -9.47 -7.04 15.86
CA MET A 167 -9.10 -7.41 14.49
C MET A 167 -8.45 -6.21 13.78
N PHE A 168 -7.27 -6.38 13.22
CA PHE A 168 -6.57 -5.36 12.42
C PHE A 168 -6.76 -5.62 10.93
N THR A 169 -6.98 -4.57 10.14
CA THR A 169 -6.99 -4.70 8.68
C THR A 169 -5.61 -5.07 8.13
N SER A 170 -5.58 -5.63 6.93
CA SER A 170 -4.39 -6.23 6.31
C SER A 170 -4.00 -5.65 4.95
N SER A 171 -4.76 -4.69 4.40
CA SER A 171 -4.54 -4.17 3.04
C SER A 171 -3.24 -3.35 2.89
N CYS A 172 -2.72 -2.79 3.98
CA CYS A 172 -1.54 -1.91 4.01
C CYS A 172 -0.25 -2.69 4.27
N PRO A 173 0.65 -2.85 3.27
CA PRO A 173 1.84 -3.67 3.45
C PRO A 173 2.85 -3.10 4.45
N GLY A 174 2.95 -1.77 4.58
CA GLY A 174 3.79 -1.14 5.58
C GLY A 174 3.36 -1.48 7.02
N TRP A 175 2.05 -1.60 7.28
CA TRP A 175 1.51 -2.03 8.58
C TRP A 175 1.80 -3.50 8.84
N ILE A 176 1.59 -4.35 7.83
CA ILE A 176 1.90 -5.78 7.92
C ILE A 176 3.37 -6.00 8.26
N ARG A 177 4.27 -5.34 7.53
CA ARG A 177 5.71 -5.48 7.75
C ARG A 177 6.13 -5.03 9.14
N TYR A 178 5.63 -3.87 9.60
CA TYR A 178 5.88 -3.42 10.97
C TYR A 178 5.37 -4.42 12.01
N SER A 179 4.21 -5.02 11.74
CA SER A 179 3.61 -6.03 12.63
C SER A 179 4.45 -7.30 12.69
N GLU A 180 4.93 -7.81 11.56
CA GLU A 180 5.73 -9.04 11.49
C GLU A 180 7.14 -8.87 12.05
N SER A 181 7.81 -7.75 11.75
CA SER A 181 9.20 -7.50 12.14
C SER A 181 9.37 -6.92 13.55
N VAL A 182 8.42 -6.09 14.02
CA VAL A 182 8.57 -5.34 15.29
C VAL A 182 7.60 -5.80 16.36
N LEU A 183 6.34 -6.06 16.01
CA LEU A 183 5.30 -6.35 17.01
C LEU A 183 5.14 -7.85 17.29
N GLY A 184 5.42 -8.70 16.30
CA GLY A 184 5.35 -10.16 16.40
C GLY A 184 4.00 -10.64 16.92
N SER A 185 4.04 -11.56 17.89
CA SER A 185 2.85 -12.21 18.47
C SER A 185 1.87 -11.26 19.14
N LEU A 186 2.28 -10.01 19.46
CA LEU A 186 1.38 -8.98 19.98
C LEU A 186 0.26 -8.63 18.98
N VAL A 187 0.54 -8.72 17.68
CA VAL A 187 -0.36 -8.26 16.62
C VAL A 187 -0.65 -9.32 15.58
N THR A 188 0.31 -10.16 15.19
CA THR A 188 0.13 -11.10 14.06
C THR A 188 -1.10 -12.01 14.16
N PRO A 189 -1.53 -12.54 15.34
CA PRO A 189 -2.76 -13.33 15.44
C PRO A 189 -4.04 -12.51 15.22
N HIS A 190 -3.96 -11.20 15.43
CA HIS A 190 -5.07 -10.25 15.35
C HIS A 190 -5.27 -9.68 13.95
N ILE A 191 -4.36 -9.92 13.01
CA ILE A 191 -4.46 -9.41 11.63
C ILE A 191 -5.50 -10.22 10.85
N CYS A 192 -6.36 -9.53 10.11
CA CYS A 192 -7.31 -10.11 9.18
C CYS A 192 -6.59 -10.93 8.11
N THR A 193 -7.04 -12.15 7.88
CA THR A 193 -6.45 -13.09 6.92
C THR A 193 -6.80 -12.77 5.47
N ALA A 194 -7.85 -11.97 5.21
CA ALA A 194 -8.17 -11.54 3.85
C ALA A 194 -6.95 -10.87 3.19
N ARG A 195 -6.64 -11.29 1.96
CA ARG A 195 -5.57 -10.73 1.14
C ARG A 195 -5.92 -9.30 0.72
N SER A 196 -4.90 -8.50 0.40
CA SER A 196 -5.12 -7.16 -0.11
C SER A 196 -5.74 -7.19 -1.52
N PRO A 197 -6.36 -6.08 -1.97
CA PRO A 197 -6.91 -5.98 -3.32
C PRO A 197 -5.88 -6.29 -4.42
N GLN A 198 -4.60 -5.93 -4.22
CA GLN A 198 -3.52 -6.22 -5.17
C GLN A 198 -3.37 -7.74 -5.37
N GLN A 199 -3.28 -8.49 -4.28
CA GLN A 199 -3.00 -9.92 -4.37
C GLN A 199 -4.22 -10.71 -4.83
N ILE A 200 -5.43 -10.29 -4.42
CA ILE A 200 -6.67 -10.85 -4.96
C ILE A 200 -6.75 -10.63 -6.47
N MET A 201 -6.38 -9.43 -6.95
CA MET A 201 -6.36 -9.16 -8.39
C MET A 201 -5.35 -10.04 -9.12
N GLY A 202 -4.17 -10.25 -8.52
CA GLY A 202 -3.18 -11.18 -9.04
C GLY A 202 -3.73 -12.59 -9.23
N CYS A 203 -4.36 -13.16 -8.20
CA CYS A 203 -5.01 -14.46 -8.29
C CYS A 203 -6.13 -14.47 -9.35
N LEU A 204 -6.93 -13.41 -9.42
CA LEU A 204 -8.03 -13.31 -10.39
C LEU A 204 -7.51 -13.31 -11.84
N VAL A 205 -6.45 -12.55 -12.12
CA VAL A 205 -5.83 -12.48 -13.45
C VAL A 205 -5.13 -13.79 -13.81
N LYS A 206 -4.36 -14.36 -12.88
CA LYS A 206 -3.53 -15.55 -13.12
C LYS A 206 -4.32 -16.86 -13.07
N ASP A 207 -5.43 -16.94 -12.36
CA ASP A 207 -6.24 -18.16 -12.28
C ASP A 207 -7.51 -18.10 -13.13
N TYR A 208 -8.39 -17.11 -12.95
CA TYR A 208 -9.67 -17.08 -13.63
C TYR A 208 -9.57 -16.53 -15.05
N PHE A 209 -8.98 -15.34 -15.21
CA PHE A 209 -8.87 -14.66 -16.50
C PHE A 209 -7.97 -15.42 -17.48
N SER A 210 -6.84 -15.96 -17.00
CA SER A 210 -5.93 -16.77 -17.82
C SER A 210 -6.65 -17.95 -18.48
N LYS A 211 -7.49 -18.68 -17.71
CA LYS A 211 -8.30 -19.80 -18.20
C LYS A 211 -9.32 -19.34 -19.26
N GLN A 212 -9.97 -18.20 -19.05
CA GLN A 212 -10.89 -17.63 -20.05
C GLN A 212 -10.18 -17.32 -21.36
N GLN A 213 -8.97 -16.77 -21.30
CA GLN A 213 -8.15 -16.44 -22.47
C GLN A 213 -7.41 -17.66 -23.06
N LYS A 214 -7.56 -18.85 -22.47
CA LYS A 214 -6.82 -20.08 -22.82
C LYS A 214 -5.30 -19.87 -22.78
N LEU A 215 -4.84 -19.05 -21.83
CA LEU A 215 -3.43 -18.80 -21.56
C LEU A 215 -3.02 -19.53 -20.30
N SER A 216 -1.79 -20.01 -20.27
CA SER A 216 -1.20 -20.51 -19.04
C SER A 216 -0.76 -19.35 -18.13
N PRO A 217 -0.85 -19.46 -16.80
CA PRO A 217 -0.61 -18.35 -15.88
C PRO A 217 0.78 -17.72 -16.02
N GLU A 218 1.80 -18.54 -16.30
CA GLU A 218 3.18 -18.10 -16.50
C GLU A 218 3.38 -17.30 -17.80
N LYS A 219 2.46 -17.41 -18.78
CA LYS A 219 2.50 -16.59 -20.01
C LYS A 219 1.98 -15.18 -19.79
N ILE A 220 1.23 -14.93 -18.73
CA ILE A 220 0.79 -13.58 -18.39
C ILE A 220 1.87 -12.92 -17.55
N TYR A 221 2.24 -11.68 -17.89
CA TYR A 221 3.07 -10.82 -17.05
C TYR A 221 2.17 -9.73 -16.48
N HIS A 222 1.82 -9.87 -15.21
CA HIS A 222 0.85 -9.04 -14.52
C HIS A 222 1.55 -7.91 -13.75
N VAL A 223 1.22 -6.67 -14.11
CA VAL A 223 1.77 -5.46 -13.51
C VAL A 223 0.66 -4.74 -12.75
N VAL A 224 0.98 -4.20 -11.57
CA VAL A 224 0.04 -3.37 -10.81
C VAL A 224 0.54 -1.93 -10.75
N VAL A 225 -0.32 -0.98 -11.09
CA VAL A 225 -0.03 0.45 -10.89
C VAL A 225 -0.65 0.89 -9.57
N ALA A 226 0.20 1.23 -8.59
CA ALA A 226 -0.20 1.48 -7.22
C ALA A 226 0.19 2.90 -6.73
N PRO A 227 -0.47 3.43 -5.70
CA PRO A 227 -0.09 4.72 -5.10
C PRO A 227 1.05 4.60 -4.07
N CYS A 228 1.58 3.40 -3.85
CA CYS A 228 2.41 3.06 -2.70
C CYS A 228 3.63 2.23 -3.11
N PHE A 229 4.80 2.57 -2.58
CA PHE A 229 6.02 1.78 -2.76
C PHE A 229 5.94 0.42 -2.05
N ASP A 230 5.36 0.35 -0.85
CA ASP A 230 5.30 -0.88 -0.07
C ASP A 230 4.50 -2.01 -0.77
N LYS A 231 3.72 -1.67 -1.80
CA LYS A 231 3.05 -2.65 -2.66
C LYS A 231 4.04 -3.50 -3.46
N LYS A 232 5.24 -2.98 -3.76
CA LYS A 232 6.36 -3.77 -4.31
C LYS A 232 6.83 -4.82 -3.30
N LEU A 233 6.92 -4.46 -2.02
CA LEU A 233 7.28 -5.39 -0.94
C LEU A 233 6.26 -6.51 -0.81
N GLU A 234 4.97 -6.17 -0.94
CA GLU A 234 3.91 -7.16 -0.94
C GLU A 234 4.00 -8.12 -2.12
N ALA A 235 4.35 -7.64 -3.31
CA ALA A 235 4.41 -8.46 -4.53
C ALA A 235 5.52 -9.52 -4.49
N VAL A 236 6.62 -9.22 -3.79
CA VAL A 236 7.80 -10.11 -3.71
C VAL A 236 7.72 -11.14 -2.58
N ARG A 237 6.64 -11.13 -1.78
CA ARG A 237 6.45 -12.09 -0.69
C ARG A 237 6.35 -13.52 -1.21
N GLU A 238 7.04 -14.45 -0.54
CA GLU A 238 7.17 -15.85 -0.97
C GLU A 238 5.84 -16.60 -0.99
N GLU A 239 4.89 -16.26 -0.11
CA GLU A 239 3.56 -16.90 -0.10
C GLU A 239 2.71 -16.59 -1.34
N PHE A 240 3.09 -15.59 -2.14
CA PHE A 240 2.42 -15.23 -3.40
C PHE A 240 3.18 -15.71 -4.64
N TYR A 241 4.21 -16.55 -4.43
CA TYR A 241 4.90 -17.27 -5.49
C TYR A 241 4.36 -18.70 -5.59
N ASN A 242 3.94 -19.09 -6.80
CA ASN A 242 3.55 -20.46 -7.10
C ASN A 242 4.74 -21.21 -7.71
N SER A 243 5.35 -22.09 -6.93
CA SER A 243 6.52 -22.88 -7.35
C SER A 243 6.20 -23.91 -8.44
N LEU A 244 4.97 -24.40 -8.54
CA LEU A 244 4.57 -25.36 -9.57
C LEU A 244 4.41 -24.72 -10.94
N LEU A 245 3.97 -23.46 -10.96
CA LEU A 245 3.75 -22.68 -12.18
C LEU A 245 4.90 -21.71 -12.47
N GLU A 246 5.90 -21.64 -11.60
CA GLU A 246 7.03 -20.72 -11.68
C GLU A 246 6.60 -19.26 -11.92
N THR A 247 5.53 -18.81 -11.25
CA THR A 247 4.95 -17.47 -11.46
C THR A 247 4.43 -16.86 -10.16
N ARG A 248 4.35 -15.53 -10.13
CA ARG A 248 3.76 -14.77 -9.02
C ARG A 248 2.33 -14.36 -9.36
N ASP A 249 1.54 -14.13 -8.32
CA ASP A 249 0.23 -13.49 -8.45
C ASP A 249 0.37 -12.10 -9.11
N VAL A 250 1.39 -11.34 -8.70
CA VAL A 250 1.78 -10.04 -9.28
C VAL A 250 3.27 -10.08 -9.63
N ASP A 251 3.62 -9.88 -10.89
CA ASP A 251 5.01 -9.99 -11.36
C ASP A 251 5.78 -8.68 -11.16
N CYS A 252 5.13 -7.53 -11.32
CA CYS A 252 5.75 -6.21 -11.12
C CYS A 252 4.74 -5.21 -10.53
N VAL A 253 5.21 -4.31 -9.68
CA VAL A 253 4.45 -3.16 -9.20
C VAL A 253 5.16 -1.88 -9.61
N LEU A 254 4.42 -0.96 -10.22
CA LEU A 254 4.86 0.37 -10.59
C LEU A 254 4.03 1.42 -9.85
N THR A 255 4.65 2.52 -9.45
CA THR A 255 4.00 3.62 -8.78
C THR A 255 3.39 4.59 -9.77
N SER A 256 2.40 5.34 -9.31
CA SER A 256 1.60 6.22 -10.18
C SER A 256 2.34 7.50 -10.52
N GLY A 257 3.02 8.09 -9.52
CA GLY A 257 3.74 9.34 -9.64
C GLY A 257 5.24 9.22 -9.40
N ILE A 258 5.82 10.36 -9.06
CA ILE A 258 7.25 10.62 -8.94
C ILE A 258 7.74 10.15 -7.56
N CYS A 259 8.83 9.38 -7.50
CA CYS A 259 9.63 9.32 -6.28
C CYS A 259 10.66 10.45 -6.35
N ALA A 260 10.46 11.49 -5.55
CA ALA A 260 11.38 12.62 -5.50
C ALA A 260 12.49 12.31 -4.48
N SER A 261 13.36 11.34 -4.81
CA SER A 261 14.74 11.39 -4.31
C SER A 261 15.54 12.36 -5.20
N SER A 262 15.17 13.64 -5.13
CA SER A 262 15.84 14.76 -5.79
C SER A 262 17.03 15.29 -4.98
N VAL A 263 17.62 14.48 -4.10
CA VAL A 263 18.88 14.81 -3.40
C VAL A 263 19.88 13.66 -3.54
N LEU A 264 20.19 13.29 -4.78
CA LEU A 264 21.52 12.81 -5.19
C LEU A 264 21.54 12.81 -6.72
N TRP A 265 21.76 13.99 -7.29
CA TRP A 265 22.53 14.07 -8.52
C TRP A 265 23.95 13.60 -8.18
N SER A 266 24.12 12.28 -8.09
CA SER A 266 25.45 11.68 -8.08
C SER A 266 25.98 11.73 -9.51
N GLU A 267 27.13 12.36 -9.69
CA GLU A 267 27.94 12.33 -10.93
C GLU A 267 28.27 10.89 -11.39
N SER A 268 27.87 9.86 -10.62
CA SER A 268 28.09 8.43 -10.90
C SER A 268 26.93 7.71 -11.59
N GLY A 269 25.82 8.37 -11.95
CA GLY A 269 24.86 7.81 -12.92
C GLY A 269 23.92 6.69 -12.44
N ASN A 270 23.59 6.61 -11.15
CA ASN A 270 22.52 5.72 -10.68
C ASN A 270 21.15 6.42 -10.79
N ARG A 271 20.23 5.82 -11.57
CA ARG A 271 18.88 6.30 -11.90
C ARG A 271 17.88 5.69 -10.91
N GLU A 272 17.28 6.48 -10.02
CA GLU A 272 16.25 6.02 -9.07
C GLU A 272 15.18 7.13 -8.90
N THR A 273 13.85 6.96 -8.89
CA THR A 273 12.92 5.94 -9.41
C THR A 273 11.68 6.72 -9.87
N TRP A 274 11.36 6.68 -11.16
CA TRP A 274 10.33 7.52 -11.79
C TRP A 274 9.47 6.64 -12.71
N GLU A 275 8.20 6.38 -12.38
CA GLU A 275 7.54 5.19 -12.94
C GLU A 275 6.55 5.51 -14.08
N ILE A 276 5.24 5.54 -13.86
CA ILE A 276 4.29 5.64 -14.99
C ILE A 276 4.21 7.06 -15.55
N TYR A 277 3.90 8.07 -14.72
CA TYR A 277 3.75 9.45 -15.21
C TYR A 277 5.04 9.99 -15.84
N TYR A 278 6.19 9.65 -15.27
CA TYR A 278 7.48 10.02 -15.85
C TYR A 278 7.74 9.35 -17.20
N LEU A 279 7.36 8.07 -17.37
CA LEU A 279 7.47 7.43 -18.69
C LEU A 279 6.65 8.19 -19.74
N MET A 280 5.49 8.76 -19.37
CA MET A 280 4.70 9.61 -20.26
C MET A 280 5.46 10.89 -20.63
N GLU A 281 6.09 11.55 -19.65
CA GLU A 281 6.94 12.73 -19.87
C GLU A 281 8.16 12.44 -20.75
N GLN A 282 8.85 11.32 -20.53
CA GLN A 282 10.00 10.89 -21.33
C GLN A 282 9.64 10.64 -22.79
N LYS A 283 8.46 10.05 -23.02
CA LYS A 283 7.93 9.86 -24.37
C LYS A 283 7.32 11.14 -24.96
N LYS A 284 7.35 12.26 -24.21
CA LYS A 284 6.80 13.57 -24.59
C LYS A 284 5.34 13.48 -25.01
N VAL A 285 4.58 12.62 -24.35
CA VAL A 285 3.18 12.41 -24.66
C VAL A 285 2.35 13.43 -23.89
N SER A 286 1.63 14.28 -24.61
CA SER A 286 0.67 15.18 -23.97
C SER A 286 -0.64 14.44 -23.67
N ALA A 287 -1.32 14.81 -22.58
CA ALA A 287 -2.61 14.21 -22.24
C ALA A 287 -3.65 14.38 -23.37
N ALA A 288 -3.53 15.44 -24.17
CA ALA A 288 -4.40 15.72 -25.32
C ALA A 288 -4.18 14.75 -26.50
N GLU A 289 -2.98 14.20 -26.64
CA GLU A 289 -2.61 13.28 -27.73
C GLU A 289 -2.93 11.82 -27.41
N LEU A 290 -3.28 11.50 -26.17
CA LEU A 290 -3.60 10.15 -25.77
C LEU A 290 -4.98 9.71 -26.26
N ASP A 291 -4.98 8.57 -26.94
CA ASP A 291 -6.20 7.85 -27.24
C ASP A 291 -6.96 7.52 -25.95
N SER A 292 -8.25 7.82 -25.92
CA SER A 292 -9.14 7.45 -24.82
C SER A 292 -9.68 6.04 -25.08
N VAL A 293 -9.13 5.05 -24.38
CA VAL A 293 -9.53 3.64 -24.54
C VAL A 293 -10.19 3.14 -23.24
N PRO A 294 -11.38 2.50 -23.28
CA PRO A 294 -11.98 1.95 -22.07
C PRO A 294 -11.09 0.88 -21.43
N LEU A 295 -11.20 0.73 -20.11
CA LEU A 295 -10.55 -0.36 -19.39
C LEU A 295 -11.16 -1.70 -19.82
N ASP A 296 -10.33 -2.72 -19.91
CA ASP A 296 -10.76 -4.10 -20.12
C ASP A 296 -11.51 -4.60 -18.88
N GLN A 297 -12.41 -5.56 -19.08
CA GLN A 297 -13.23 -6.14 -18.02
C GLN A 297 -12.86 -7.60 -17.82
N VAL A 298 -12.69 -8.03 -16.55
CA VAL A 298 -12.32 -9.41 -16.22
C VAL A 298 -13.41 -10.41 -16.64
N LEU A 299 -14.69 -10.01 -16.60
CA LEU A 299 -15.84 -10.85 -16.99
C LEU A 299 -16.32 -10.64 -18.44
N GLY A 300 -15.60 -9.87 -19.26
CA GLY A 300 -16.01 -9.51 -20.63
C GLY A 300 -17.09 -8.42 -20.70
N GLU A 301 -17.82 -8.35 -21.82
CA GLU A 301 -18.77 -7.26 -22.18
C GLU A 301 -19.99 -7.11 -21.24
N ALA A 302 -20.18 -8.01 -20.29
CA ALA A 302 -21.27 -7.98 -19.30
C ALA A 302 -20.93 -7.18 -18.02
N GLY A 303 -19.76 -6.54 -17.95
CA GLY A 303 -19.30 -5.74 -16.82
C GLY A 303 -19.87 -4.32 -16.81
N ASP A 304 -20.22 -3.81 -15.63
CA ASP A 304 -20.56 -2.41 -15.43
C ASP A 304 -19.31 -1.53 -15.67
N THR A 305 -19.42 -0.59 -16.60
CA THR A 305 -18.30 0.23 -17.08
C THR A 305 -18.00 1.42 -16.18
N ALA A 306 -18.85 1.73 -15.20
CA ALA A 306 -18.66 2.90 -14.36
C ALA A 306 -17.63 2.65 -13.26
N LEU A 307 -16.56 3.44 -13.26
CA LEU A 307 -15.65 3.53 -12.11
C LEU A 307 -16.45 3.93 -10.87
N SER A 308 -16.18 3.24 -9.77
CA SER A 308 -16.86 3.46 -8.51
C SER A 308 -15.88 3.31 -7.36
N ARG A 309 -16.25 3.86 -6.21
CA ARG A 309 -15.54 3.65 -4.95
C ARG A 309 -16.40 2.84 -4.01
N HIS A 310 -15.76 2.19 -3.06
CA HIS A 310 -16.45 1.56 -1.94
C HIS A 310 -16.97 2.61 -0.97
N GLU A 311 -17.99 2.23 -0.19
CA GLU A 311 -18.52 3.08 0.87
C GLU A 311 -17.46 3.31 1.94
N GLY A 312 -17.41 4.52 2.49
CA GLY A 312 -16.34 4.92 3.40
C GLY A 312 -15.96 6.38 3.25
N GLN A 313 -15.56 6.99 4.36
CA GLN A 313 -14.85 8.28 4.38
C GLN A 313 -13.44 8.14 3.79
N GLY A 314 -12.75 7.03 4.06
CA GLY A 314 -11.41 6.74 3.56
C GLY A 314 -11.41 5.97 2.24
N PRO A 315 -10.32 6.02 1.46
CA PRO A 315 -10.22 5.38 0.15
C PRO A 315 -10.19 3.83 0.19
N GLU A 316 -10.05 3.24 1.38
CA GLU A 316 -9.99 1.79 1.60
C GLU A 316 -11.37 1.18 1.92
N GLY A 317 -12.28 1.93 2.55
CA GLY A 317 -13.67 1.54 2.76
C GLY A 317 -13.95 0.37 3.73
N PHE A 318 -12.93 -0.23 4.36
CA PHE A 318 -13.13 -1.42 5.20
C PHE A 318 -13.90 -1.11 6.48
N LEU A 319 -13.49 -0.06 7.23
CA LEU A 319 -14.06 0.21 8.55
C LEU A 319 -15.57 0.44 8.50
N GLU A 320 -16.02 1.34 7.63
CA GLU A 320 -17.43 1.73 7.52
C GLU A 320 -18.30 0.56 7.06
N HIS A 321 -17.83 -0.18 6.04
CA HIS A 321 -18.54 -1.34 5.52
C HIS A 321 -18.72 -2.43 6.59
N VAL A 322 -17.63 -2.84 7.23
CA VAL A 322 -17.67 -3.88 8.28
C VAL A 322 -18.52 -3.41 9.47
N PHE A 323 -18.47 -2.12 9.81
CA PHE A 323 -19.26 -1.56 10.91
C PHE A 323 -20.76 -1.63 10.63
N LYS A 324 -21.21 -1.16 9.46
CA LYS A 324 -22.63 -1.20 9.06
C LYS A 324 -23.14 -2.64 8.98
N HIS A 325 -22.35 -3.54 8.40
CA HIS A 325 -22.73 -4.94 8.31
C HIS A 325 -22.80 -5.61 9.68
N ALA A 326 -21.81 -5.38 10.54
CA ALA A 326 -21.81 -5.91 11.91
C ALA A 326 -22.99 -5.39 12.73
N ALA A 327 -23.31 -4.10 12.64
CA ALA A 327 -24.48 -3.50 13.29
C ALA A 327 -25.78 -4.22 12.89
N LYS A 328 -25.93 -4.49 11.59
CA LYS A 328 -27.10 -5.17 11.04
C LYS A 328 -27.15 -6.66 11.38
N GLU A 329 -26.08 -7.40 11.13
CA GLU A 329 -26.07 -8.86 11.29
C GLU A 329 -26.05 -9.29 12.77
N ILE A 330 -25.30 -8.60 13.63
CA ILE A 330 -25.14 -9.00 15.04
C ILE A 330 -26.25 -8.40 15.91
N PHE A 331 -26.65 -7.16 15.66
CA PHE A 331 -27.55 -6.42 16.55
C PHE A 331 -28.91 -6.07 15.94
N GLY A 332 -29.13 -6.35 14.65
CA GLY A 332 -30.36 -6.01 13.95
C GLY A 332 -30.54 -4.50 13.73
N LEU A 333 -29.47 -3.71 13.78
CA LEU A 333 -29.50 -2.25 13.66
C LEU A 333 -29.08 -1.81 12.26
N ASP A 334 -29.96 -1.11 11.55
CA ASP A 334 -29.68 -0.54 10.24
C ASP A 334 -29.03 0.84 10.38
N VAL A 335 -27.70 0.90 10.25
CA VAL A 335 -26.91 2.14 10.37
C VAL A 335 -26.73 2.76 8.99
N ARG A 336 -27.37 3.90 8.75
CA ARG A 336 -27.25 4.64 7.48
C ARG A 336 -26.05 5.60 7.48
N GLU A 337 -25.90 6.33 8.57
CA GLU A 337 -24.85 7.35 8.74
C GLU A 337 -23.94 6.98 9.89
N ILE A 338 -22.65 7.23 9.71
CA ILE A 338 -21.61 7.01 10.71
C ILE A 338 -21.03 8.35 11.15
N THR A 339 -20.94 8.54 12.47
CA THR A 339 -20.30 9.70 13.06
C THR A 339 -18.88 9.36 13.49
N TYR A 340 -17.89 9.98 12.84
CA TYR A 340 -16.48 9.84 13.21
C TYR A 340 -16.09 10.85 14.30
N LYS A 341 -15.61 10.34 15.43
CA LYS A 341 -15.06 11.15 16.51
C LYS A 341 -13.55 11.23 16.40
N THR A 342 -13.02 12.43 16.17
CA THR A 342 -11.57 12.68 16.21
C THR A 342 -11.03 12.50 17.63
N VAL A 343 -10.07 11.59 17.80
CA VAL A 343 -9.42 11.31 19.10
C VAL A 343 -8.20 12.18 19.30
N ARG A 344 -7.37 12.31 18.25
CA ARG A 344 -6.10 13.04 18.31
C ARG A 344 -5.93 14.02 17.15
N ASN A 345 -6.21 13.56 15.94
CA ASN A 345 -6.07 14.31 14.70
C ASN A 345 -6.96 13.65 13.62
N ARG A 346 -7.00 14.23 12.40
CA ARG A 346 -7.78 13.70 11.27
C ARG A 346 -7.50 12.22 10.96
N ASP A 347 -6.30 11.74 11.28
CA ASP A 347 -5.83 10.38 11.04
C ASP A 347 -5.99 9.43 12.24
N PHE A 348 -6.66 9.86 13.31
CA PHE A 348 -7.05 9.00 14.43
C PHE A 348 -8.48 9.31 14.84
N GLN A 349 -9.39 8.52 14.30
CA GLN A 349 -10.83 8.65 14.49
C GLN A 349 -11.43 7.36 15.05
N GLU A 350 -12.51 7.50 15.81
CA GLU A 350 -13.29 6.41 16.40
C GLU A 350 -14.74 6.48 15.93
N VAL A 351 -15.35 5.31 15.83
CA VAL A 351 -16.78 5.14 15.54
C VAL A 351 -17.37 4.21 16.60
N THR A 352 -18.50 4.59 17.17
CA THR A 352 -19.16 3.83 18.23
C THR A 352 -20.61 3.55 17.86
N LEU A 353 -21.05 2.31 18.08
CA LEU A 353 -22.46 1.91 18.06
C LEU A 353 -22.93 1.79 19.50
N GLU A 354 -23.94 2.58 19.88
CA GLU A 354 -24.52 2.57 21.22
C GLU A 354 -26.01 2.20 21.16
N ARG A 355 -26.48 1.42 22.12
CA ARG A 355 -27.91 1.12 22.34
C ARG A 355 -28.18 1.09 23.83
N ASP A 356 -29.21 1.82 24.28
CA ASP A 356 -29.64 1.88 25.69
C ASP A 356 -28.50 2.23 26.68
N GLY A 357 -27.52 3.04 26.23
CA GLY A 357 -26.36 3.44 27.04
C GLY A 357 -25.21 2.42 27.07
N GLU A 358 -25.33 1.28 26.38
CA GLU A 358 -24.28 0.29 26.22
C GLU A 358 -23.56 0.45 24.86
N ILE A 359 -22.23 0.37 24.88
CA ILE A 359 -21.40 0.35 23.67
C ILE A 359 -21.41 -1.08 23.11
N LEU A 360 -22.02 -1.24 21.93
CA LEU A 360 -22.14 -2.51 21.22
C LEU A 360 -20.91 -2.78 20.32
N LEU A 361 -20.44 -1.74 19.62
CA LEU A 361 -19.26 -1.75 18.77
C LEU A 361 -18.47 -0.47 18.97
N GLN A 362 -17.15 -0.57 18.97
CA GLN A 362 -16.23 0.56 18.91
C GLN A 362 -15.10 0.22 17.94
N PHE A 363 -15.02 0.94 16.82
CA PHE A 363 -14.00 0.77 15.79
C PHE A 363 -13.10 2.00 15.74
N ALA A 364 -11.90 1.85 15.17
CA ALA A 364 -10.97 2.97 14.99
C ALA A 364 -10.29 2.97 13.62
N ALA A 365 -10.19 4.14 13.01
CA ALA A 365 -9.30 4.40 11.86
C ALA A 365 -8.02 5.06 12.38
N ILE A 366 -6.87 4.43 12.14
CA ILE A 366 -5.57 4.84 12.67
C ILE A 366 -4.56 4.88 11.52
N TYR A 367 -4.30 6.08 11.00
CA TYR A 367 -3.39 6.29 9.90
C TYR A 367 -2.11 7.01 10.34
N GLY A 368 -0.98 6.65 9.73
CA GLY A 368 0.32 7.24 10.03
C GLY A 368 1.04 6.56 11.20
N PHE A 369 2.34 6.29 11.04
CA PHE A 369 3.17 5.64 12.06
C PHE A 369 3.13 6.28 13.46
N ARG A 370 3.01 7.61 13.55
CA ARG A 370 2.87 8.30 14.85
C ARG A 370 1.61 7.90 15.62
N ASN A 371 0.50 7.68 14.91
CA ASN A 371 -0.74 7.21 15.53
C ASN A 371 -0.66 5.70 15.79
N ILE A 372 -0.04 4.92 14.89
CA ILE A 372 0.22 3.49 15.08
C ILE A 372 1.05 3.24 16.36
N GLN A 373 2.12 4.01 16.60
CA GLN A 373 2.91 3.91 17.84
C GLN A 373 2.04 4.17 19.10
N THR A 374 1.06 5.07 18.99
CA THR A 374 0.15 5.36 20.09
C THR A 374 -0.80 4.19 20.35
N LEU A 375 -1.32 3.56 19.29
CA LEU A 375 -2.08 2.32 19.37
C LEU A 375 -1.25 1.21 20.03
N VAL A 376 -0.03 0.96 19.55
CA VAL A 376 0.86 -0.08 20.09
C VAL A 376 1.14 0.14 21.59
N HIS A 377 1.36 1.38 22.01
CA HIS A 377 1.52 1.70 23.43
C HIS A 377 0.26 1.38 24.25
N ARG A 378 -0.93 1.65 23.70
CA ARG A 378 -2.20 1.27 24.31
C ARG A 378 -2.36 -0.25 24.38
N MET A 379 -1.97 -0.99 23.34
CA MET A 379 -1.97 -2.45 23.30
C MET A 379 -1.09 -3.06 24.38
N ARG A 380 0.16 -2.60 24.51
CA ARG A 380 1.11 -3.07 25.54
C ARG A 380 0.61 -2.85 26.97
N LYS A 381 -0.27 -1.85 27.16
CA LYS A 381 -0.92 -1.56 28.45
C LYS A 381 -2.24 -2.30 28.65
N GLY A 382 -2.65 -3.16 27.71
CA GLY A 382 -3.94 -3.86 27.75
C GLY A 382 -5.16 -2.95 27.59
N ARG A 383 -5.01 -1.78 26.94
CA ARG A 383 -6.06 -0.75 26.81
C ARG A 383 -6.48 -0.54 25.36
N VAL A 384 -7.11 -1.54 24.75
CA VAL A 384 -7.66 -1.42 23.39
C VAL A 384 -9.16 -1.65 23.47
N PRO A 385 -9.98 -0.58 23.42
CA PRO A 385 -11.42 -0.74 23.53
C PRO A 385 -12.06 -1.15 22.18
N TYR A 386 -11.26 -1.26 21.13
CA TYR A 386 -11.74 -1.48 19.77
C TYR A 386 -11.91 -2.96 19.44
N GLN A 387 -12.98 -3.30 18.72
CA GLN A 387 -13.13 -4.65 18.15
C GLN A 387 -12.50 -4.73 16.76
N LEU A 388 -12.51 -3.64 16.00
CA LEU A 388 -11.84 -3.54 14.70
C LEU A 388 -11.02 -2.26 14.63
N VAL A 389 -9.81 -2.36 14.08
CA VAL A 389 -8.95 -1.22 13.82
C VAL A 389 -8.48 -1.26 12.38
N GLU A 390 -8.85 -0.24 11.61
CA GLU A 390 -8.31 0.00 10.27
C GLU A 390 -6.98 0.75 10.40
N VAL A 391 -5.89 0.14 9.93
CA VAL A 391 -4.53 0.66 10.10
C VAL A 391 -3.86 0.88 8.76
N LEU A 392 -3.43 2.12 8.51
CA LEU A 392 -2.67 2.51 7.31
C LEU A 392 -1.38 3.24 7.70
N SER A 393 -0.26 2.91 7.06
CA SER A 393 1.04 3.50 7.39
C SER A 393 1.18 4.97 6.98
N CYS A 394 0.49 5.40 5.93
CA CYS A 394 0.54 6.77 5.41
C CYS A 394 -0.53 7.66 6.09
N PRO A 395 -0.18 8.85 6.62
CA PRO A 395 -1.17 9.84 7.07
C PRO A 395 -2.03 10.29 5.89
N GLY A 396 -3.36 10.29 5.99
CA GLY A 396 -4.28 10.52 4.86
C GLY A 396 -4.60 9.27 4.02
N GLY A 397 -4.07 8.10 4.38
CA GLY A 397 -4.35 6.83 3.71
C GLY A 397 -3.64 6.68 2.36
N CYS A 398 -4.20 5.87 1.46
CA CYS A 398 -3.51 5.50 0.22
C CYS A 398 -3.44 6.64 -0.81
N LEU A 399 -4.34 7.64 -0.75
CA LEU A 399 -4.29 8.80 -1.66
C LEU A 399 -3.03 9.64 -1.44
N SER A 400 -2.56 9.76 -0.20
CA SER A 400 -1.30 10.41 0.18
C SER A 400 -0.09 9.46 0.16
N GLY A 401 -0.23 8.31 -0.51
CA GLY A 401 0.84 7.34 -0.66
C GLY A 401 2.10 7.96 -1.26
N ARG A 402 3.26 7.58 -0.73
CA ARG A 402 4.57 8.11 -1.15
C ARG A 402 4.93 7.76 -2.60
N GLY A 403 4.18 6.88 -3.26
CA GLY A 403 4.38 6.55 -4.68
C GLY A 403 3.69 7.51 -5.65
N GLN A 404 3.01 8.56 -5.19
CA GLN A 404 2.28 9.47 -6.10
C GLN A 404 2.24 10.93 -5.69
N ALA A 405 2.15 11.24 -4.40
CA ALA A 405 1.90 12.60 -3.92
C ALA A 405 3.09 13.22 -3.16
N GLU A 406 4.32 12.83 -3.47
CA GLU A 406 5.51 13.39 -2.80
C GLU A 406 5.77 14.85 -3.24
N GLY A 407 6.04 15.72 -2.26
CA GLY A 407 6.34 17.13 -2.51
C GLY A 407 7.77 17.36 -3.00
N GLU A 408 8.02 18.51 -3.62
CA GLU A 408 9.30 18.86 -4.28
C GLU A 408 10.54 18.77 -3.38
N ALA A 409 10.38 19.05 -2.08
CA ALA A 409 11.45 19.02 -1.08
C ALA A 409 11.74 17.60 -0.53
N GLY A 410 11.04 16.57 -1.01
CA GLY A 410 11.17 15.18 -0.56
C GLY A 410 10.62 14.94 0.86
N GLY A 411 10.23 13.71 1.16
CA GLY A 411 9.95 13.25 2.52
C GLY A 411 8.58 13.64 3.10
N ARG A 412 7.83 14.57 2.50
CA ARG A 412 6.45 14.92 2.86
C ARG A 412 5.53 14.94 1.64
N ALA A 413 4.27 14.58 1.84
CA ALA A 413 3.27 14.67 0.79
C ALA A 413 2.94 16.14 0.46
N ASP A 414 2.71 16.43 -0.83
CA ASP A 414 2.13 17.68 -1.29
C ASP A 414 0.66 17.75 -0.85
N LYS A 415 0.40 18.60 0.15
CA LYS A 415 -0.93 18.74 0.74
C LYS A 415 -1.97 19.28 -0.24
N ALA A 416 -1.57 20.15 -1.16
CA ALA A 416 -2.51 20.74 -2.11
C ALA A 416 -2.94 19.69 -3.15
N LEU A 417 -1.98 18.91 -3.65
CA LEU A 417 -2.25 17.79 -4.54
C LEU A 417 -3.12 16.73 -3.87
N VAL A 418 -2.78 16.33 -2.63
CA VAL A 418 -3.58 15.34 -1.87
C VAL A 418 -5.02 15.82 -1.68
N GLN A 419 -5.22 17.10 -1.34
CA GLN A 419 -6.57 17.66 -1.17
C GLN A 419 -7.40 17.58 -2.47
N GLN A 420 -6.80 17.95 -3.61
CA GLN A 420 -7.46 17.84 -4.91
C GLN A 420 -7.79 16.38 -5.27
N MET A 421 -6.90 15.45 -4.92
CA MET A 421 -7.12 14.02 -5.13
C MET A 421 -8.23 13.47 -4.22
N GLU A 422 -8.31 13.90 -2.95
CA GLU A 422 -9.38 13.54 -2.01
C GLU A 422 -10.75 14.02 -2.55
N GLU A 423 -10.83 15.26 -3.04
CA GLU A 423 -12.04 15.84 -3.64
C GLU A 423 -12.46 15.09 -4.91
N THR A 424 -11.50 14.85 -5.81
CA THR A 424 -11.72 14.16 -7.08
C THR A 424 -12.17 12.71 -6.82
N TYR A 425 -11.52 11.99 -5.91
CA TYR A 425 -11.90 10.62 -5.56
C TYR A 425 -13.29 10.55 -4.91
N SER A 426 -13.63 11.52 -4.06
CA SER A 426 -14.93 11.58 -3.38
C SER A 426 -16.11 11.80 -4.34
N SER A 427 -15.84 12.35 -5.53
CA SER A 427 -16.85 12.53 -6.59
C SER A 427 -17.30 11.23 -7.26
N LEU A 428 -16.54 10.14 -7.13
CA LEU A 428 -16.91 8.84 -7.67
C LEU A 428 -18.17 8.30 -7.00
N PRO A 429 -19.07 7.64 -7.77
CA PRO A 429 -20.25 7.01 -7.21
C PRO A 429 -19.83 5.89 -6.25
N VAL A 430 -20.56 5.81 -5.14
CA VAL A 430 -20.39 4.72 -4.16
C VAL A 430 -21.14 3.49 -4.64
N ARG A 431 -20.48 2.34 -4.60
CA ARG A 431 -21.11 1.04 -4.88
C ARG A 431 -20.73 0.01 -3.83
N LEU A 432 -21.74 -0.64 -3.27
CA LEU A 432 -21.52 -1.70 -2.28
C LEU A 432 -21.06 -3.01 -2.96
N PRO A 433 -20.08 -3.72 -2.39
CA PRO A 433 -19.63 -5.02 -2.90
C PRO A 433 -20.77 -6.05 -3.07
N GLU A 434 -21.73 -6.13 -2.16
CA GLU A 434 -22.81 -7.14 -2.19
C GLU A 434 -23.74 -6.98 -3.39
N VAL A 435 -23.98 -5.74 -3.82
CA VAL A 435 -24.86 -5.47 -4.97
C VAL A 435 -24.13 -5.63 -6.30
N ASN A 436 -22.81 -5.76 -6.31
CA ASN A 436 -22.02 -5.93 -7.52
C ASN A 436 -22.26 -7.32 -8.15
N ALA A 437 -22.89 -7.34 -9.32
CA ALA A 437 -23.22 -8.58 -10.05
C ALA A 437 -21.96 -9.35 -10.51
N ALA A 438 -20.87 -8.64 -10.81
CA ALA A 438 -19.60 -9.25 -11.18
C ALA A 438 -18.99 -10.04 -10.01
N LEU A 439 -19.01 -9.48 -8.80
CA LEU A 439 -18.56 -10.18 -7.59
C LEU A 439 -19.39 -11.45 -7.35
N ARG A 440 -20.72 -11.34 -7.42
CA ARG A 440 -21.61 -12.50 -7.22
C ARG A 440 -21.34 -13.61 -8.25
N THR A 441 -21.12 -13.23 -9.50
CA THR A 441 -20.77 -14.16 -10.58
C THR A 441 -19.44 -14.86 -10.29
N LEU A 442 -18.41 -14.13 -9.88
CA LEU A 442 -17.11 -14.71 -9.56
C LEU A 442 -17.13 -15.58 -8.29
N TYR A 443 -17.86 -15.19 -7.25
CA TYR A 443 -18.06 -16.08 -6.08
C TYR A 443 -18.66 -17.42 -6.51
N ARG A 444 -19.66 -17.41 -7.40
CA ARG A 444 -20.31 -18.62 -7.91
C ARG A 444 -19.43 -19.42 -8.87
N ASP A 445 -18.83 -18.77 -9.85
CA ASP A 445 -18.21 -19.46 -11.00
C ASP A 445 -16.71 -19.72 -10.79
N TRP A 446 -16.01 -18.80 -10.12
CA TRP A 446 -14.57 -18.88 -9.87
C TRP A 446 -14.24 -19.58 -8.55
N LEU A 447 -14.87 -19.14 -7.45
CA LEU A 447 -14.54 -19.66 -6.12
C LEU A 447 -15.32 -20.93 -5.79
N GLN A 448 -16.61 -21.02 -6.15
CA GLN A 448 -17.50 -22.19 -6.03
C GLN A 448 -17.74 -22.68 -4.59
N ASP A 449 -16.69 -22.89 -3.80
CA ASP A 449 -16.71 -23.36 -2.41
C ASP A 449 -15.79 -22.53 -1.48
N SER A 450 -15.91 -22.78 -0.18
CA SER A 450 -15.16 -22.08 0.87
C SER A 450 -13.68 -22.47 0.94
N SER A 451 -13.31 -23.67 0.48
CA SER A 451 -11.92 -24.13 0.49
C SER A 451 -11.11 -23.34 -0.52
N ARG A 452 -11.63 -23.21 -1.74
CA ARG A 452 -10.99 -22.44 -2.82
C ARG A 452 -10.95 -20.95 -2.48
N ALA A 453 -12.02 -20.40 -1.90
CA ALA A 453 -12.01 -19.03 -1.38
C ALA A 453 -10.91 -18.84 -0.32
N SER A 454 -10.75 -19.76 0.63
CA SER A 454 -9.69 -19.70 1.63
C SER A 454 -8.30 -19.71 1.01
N THR A 455 -8.05 -20.57 0.02
CA THR A 455 -6.74 -20.63 -0.65
C THR A 455 -6.41 -19.37 -1.46
N LEU A 456 -7.39 -18.84 -2.20
CA LEU A 456 -7.15 -17.74 -3.15
C LEU A 456 -7.30 -16.35 -2.53
N LEU A 457 -8.16 -16.19 -1.53
CA LEU A 457 -8.49 -14.88 -0.95
C LEU A 457 -7.90 -14.65 0.43
N HIS A 458 -7.31 -15.67 1.07
CA HIS A 458 -6.72 -15.52 2.41
C HIS A 458 -5.22 -15.83 2.41
N THR A 459 -4.54 -15.26 3.40
CA THR A 459 -3.13 -15.51 3.73
C THR A 459 -2.95 -15.48 5.26
N GLN A 460 -1.76 -15.85 5.72
CA GLN A 460 -1.40 -15.81 7.14
C GLN A 460 -0.12 -15.02 7.33
N TYR A 461 -0.11 -14.20 8.37
CA TYR A 461 1.04 -13.39 8.74
C TYR A 461 1.79 -14.07 9.89
N ARG A 462 3.11 -14.12 9.81
CA ARG A 462 3.94 -14.83 10.79
C ARG A 462 5.00 -13.90 11.35
N THR A 463 5.31 -14.09 12.62
CA THR A 463 6.48 -13.44 13.24
C THR A 463 7.73 -13.90 12.51
N GLN A 464 8.49 -12.98 11.93
CA GLN A 464 9.83 -13.31 11.42
C GLN A 464 10.71 -13.67 12.62
N GLY A 465 11.38 -14.83 12.59
CA GLY A 465 12.35 -15.17 13.63
C GLY A 465 13.40 -14.06 13.74
N GLN A 466 13.75 -13.62 14.95
CA GLN A 466 14.77 -12.58 15.15
C GLN A 466 16.11 -13.07 14.57
N ILE A 467 16.49 -12.60 13.38
CA ILE A 467 17.81 -12.88 12.80
C ILE A 467 18.86 -11.87 13.29
N HIS A 468 18.48 -10.72 13.88
CA HIS A 468 19.43 -9.78 14.47
C HIS A 468 18.99 -9.24 15.84
N PRO A 469 19.94 -9.08 16.79
CA PRO A 469 19.67 -8.39 18.04
C PRO A 469 19.26 -6.96 17.73
N GLN A 470 18.17 -6.50 18.36
CA GLN A 470 17.69 -5.14 18.21
C GLN A 470 18.84 -4.15 18.42
N PRO A 471 19.00 -3.14 17.54
CA PRO A 471 20.00 -2.13 17.78
C PRO A 471 19.61 -1.31 19.03
N PRO A 472 20.56 -1.00 19.92
CA PRO A 472 20.30 -0.46 21.25
C PRO A 472 19.64 0.94 21.28
N HIS A 473 19.46 1.59 20.12
CA HIS A 473 18.82 2.90 20.02
C HIS A 473 17.28 2.85 19.85
N MET A 474 16.68 1.65 19.73
CA MET A 474 15.22 1.46 19.63
C MET A 474 14.55 0.98 20.94
N GLN A 475 15.19 1.19 22.10
CA GLN A 475 14.52 1.05 23.40
C GLN A 475 14.00 2.40 23.90
N TRP A 476 12.78 2.80 23.53
CA TRP A 476 11.98 3.79 24.29
C TRP A 476 10.47 3.55 24.11
#